data_AF-A0A1Q7MH37-F1
#
_entry.id   AF-A0A1Q7MH37-F1
#
_cell.length_a   1.000
_cell.length_b   1.000
_cell.length_c   1.000
_cell.angle_alpha   90.00
_cell.angle_beta   90.00
_cell.angle_gamma   90.00
#
_symmetry.space_group_name_H-M   'P 1'
#
loop_
_entity.id
_entity.type
_entity.pdbx_description
1 polymer ?
#
loop_
_entity_poly.entity_id
_entity_poly.type
_entity_poly.pdbx_seq_one_letter_code
_entity_poly.pdbx_strand_id
1 'polypeptide(L)'
;MTVPTVSRAAAKASRDYWRFTTPSCAMLFAEVFRREDISIAAYGNVLVSIAFLEGMALEELNAHELEANDEEFPLIVTVRAVKSAGGTSGRDRLWR
;
A
#
# COMPACT_ATOMS: atom_id res chain seq x y z
N MET A 1 6.68 0.94 6.67
CA MET A 1 7.01 1.74 5.47
C MET A 1 5.71 2.24 4.87
N THR A 2 5.64 3.50 4.47
CA THR A 2 4.51 4.06 3.75
C THR A 2 5.03 4.67 2.47
N VAL A 3 4.40 4.35 1.33
CA VAL A 3 4.83 4.79 0.01
C VAL A 3 3.62 5.31 -0.79
N PRO A 4 3.82 6.34 -1.64
CA PRO A 4 2.75 6.83 -2.49
C PRO A 4 2.53 5.93 -3.70
N THR A 5 1.31 5.96 -4.23
CA THR A 5 0.90 5.35 -5.49
C THR A 5 0.14 6.41 -6.29
N VAL A 6 0.45 6.56 -7.58
CA VAL A 6 -0.03 7.68 -8.41
C VAL A 6 -0.70 7.21 -9.70
N SER A 7 -1.35 6.05 -9.67
CA SER A 7 -1.98 5.49 -10.86
C SER A 7 -3.01 4.44 -10.50
N ARG A 8 -3.98 4.21 -11.39
CA ARG A 8 -4.93 3.12 -11.26
C ARG A 8 -4.18 1.77 -11.13
N ALA A 9 -4.44 1.07 -10.04
CA ALA A 9 -4.12 -0.33 -9.88
C ALA A 9 -5.21 -1.12 -10.61
N ALA A 10 -4.83 -1.94 -11.58
CA ALA A 10 -5.77 -2.90 -12.12
C ALA A 10 -6.05 -3.94 -11.02
N ALA A 11 -7.23 -3.88 -10.38
CA ALA A 11 -7.58 -4.68 -9.21
C ALA A 11 -7.34 -6.19 -9.37
N LYS A 12 -7.30 -6.70 -10.61
CA LYS A 12 -7.05 -8.12 -10.95
C LYS A 12 -5.70 -8.40 -11.61
N ALA A 13 -4.85 -7.40 -11.81
CA ALA A 13 -3.53 -7.61 -12.40
C ALA A 13 -2.57 -8.16 -11.34
N SER A 14 -2.32 -9.46 -11.38
CA SER A 14 -1.40 -10.17 -10.49
C SER A 14 0.09 -9.88 -10.75
N ARG A 15 0.42 -8.98 -11.69
CA ARG A 15 1.79 -8.73 -12.16
C ARG A 15 2.10 -7.25 -12.36
N ASP A 16 1.89 -6.45 -11.33
CA ASP A 16 2.41 -5.09 -11.27
C ASP A 16 3.43 -4.97 -10.14
N TYR A 17 4.70 -5.16 -10.50
CA TYR A 17 5.80 -5.26 -9.54
C TYR A 17 6.71 -4.04 -9.53
N TRP A 18 6.67 -3.19 -10.57
CA TRP A 18 7.61 -2.07 -10.73
C TRP A 18 7.12 -0.79 -10.04
N ARG A 19 5.82 -0.68 -9.79
CA ARG A 19 5.22 0.41 -9.01
C ARG A 19 4.98 -0.06 -7.58
N PHE A 20 4.88 0.86 -6.63
CA PHE A 20 4.46 0.51 -5.28
C PHE A 20 2.96 0.20 -5.25
N THR A 21 2.65 -1.09 -5.18
CA THR A 21 1.32 -1.67 -5.07
C THR A 21 1.32 -2.71 -3.95
N THR A 22 0.15 -3.17 -3.51
CA THR A 22 0.08 -4.26 -2.52
C THR A 22 0.85 -5.51 -2.97
N PRO A 23 0.71 -6.01 -4.21
CA PRO A 23 1.53 -7.14 -4.69
C PRO A 23 3.03 -6.88 -4.72
N SER A 24 3.47 -5.71 -5.19
CA SER A 24 4.91 -5.41 -5.28
C SER A 24 5.56 -5.27 -3.91
N CYS A 25 4.87 -4.61 -2.97
CA CYS A 25 5.32 -4.49 -1.60
C CYS A 25 5.36 -5.86 -0.91
N ALA A 26 4.37 -6.72 -1.15
CA ALA A 26 4.35 -8.09 -0.62
C ALA A 26 5.56 -8.89 -1.10
N MET A 27 5.88 -8.81 -2.40
CA MET A 27 7.04 -9.48 -2.98
C MET A 27 8.35 -8.93 -2.38
N LEU A 28 8.53 -7.60 -2.38
CA LEU A 28 9.75 -6.94 -1.90
C LEU A 28 10.04 -7.27 -0.42
N PHE A 29 9.02 -7.25 0.45
CA PHE A 29 9.22 -7.52 1.88
C PHE A 29 9.37 -9.01 2.18
N ALA A 30 8.79 -9.89 1.37
CA ALA A 30 8.93 -11.34 1.53
C ALA A 30 10.36 -11.85 1.25
N GLU A 31 11.23 -11.04 0.63
CA GLU A 31 12.65 -11.36 0.48
C GLU A 31 13.42 -11.32 1.81
N VAL A 32 12.90 -10.60 2.81
CA VAL A 32 13.61 -10.34 4.08
C VAL A 32 12.82 -10.82 5.30
N PHE A 33 11.49 -10.70 5.26
CA PHE A 33 10.60 -11.05 6.37
C PHE A 33 9.73 -12.25 6.01
N ARG A 34 9.33 -13.02 7.03
CA ARG A 34 8.36 -14.10 6.84
C ARG A 34 7.00 -13.51 6.51
N ARG A 35 6.20 -14.23 5.72
CA ARG A 35 4.91 -13.72 5.23
C ARG A 35 3.94 -13.40 6.37
N GLU A 36 3.97 -14.21 7.42
CA GLU A 36 3.19 -14.04 8.65
C GLU A 36 3.60 -12.81 9.49
N ASP A 37 4.83 -12.32 9.32
CA ASP A 37 5.36 -11.14 10.00
C ASP A 37 5.11 -9.84 9.21
N ILE A 38 4.44 -9.93 8.05
CA ILE A 38 4.15 -8.82 7.13
C ILE A 38 2.64 -8.55 7.11
N SER A 39 2.25 -7.28 7.25
CA SER A 39 0.89 -6.80 7.01
C SER A 39 0.94 -5.63 6.04
N ILE A 40 0.08 -5.64 5.02
CA ILE A 40 0.03 -4.61 3.98
C ILE A 40 -1.40 -4.14 3.82
N ALA A 41 -1.59 -2.82 3.75
CA ALA A 41 -2.87 -2.20 3.48
C ALA A 41 -2.68 -1.07 2.46
N ALA A 42 -3.65 -0.87 1.59
CA ALA A 42 -3.70 0.23 0.64
C ALA A 42 -4.90 1.11 0.95
N TYR A 43 -4.70 2.43 0.82
CA TYR A 43 -5.72 3.42 1.06
C TYR A 43 -5.77 4.42 -0.09
N GLY A 44 -6.96 4.76 -0.54
CA GLY A 44 -7.16 5.78 -1.55
C GLY A 44 -8.63 6.06 -1.79
N ASN A 45 -8.93 7.28 -2.16
CA ASN A 45 -10.26 7.69 -2.56
C ASN A 45 -10.13 8.72 -3.68
N VAL A 46 -10.28 8.25 -4.91
CA VAL A 46 -10.06 9.09 -6.09
C VAL A 46 -11.10 10.20 -6.19
N LEU A 47 -12.34 9.93 -5.79
CA LEU A 47 -13.42 10.92 -5.78
C LEU A 47 -13.08 12.09 -4.85
N VAL A 48 -12.76 11.80 -3.58
CA VAL A 48 -12.39 12.83 -2.60
C VAL A 48 -11.12 13.57 -3.00
N SER A 49 -10.16 12.89 -3.64
CA SER A 49 -8.95 13.53 -4.14
C SER A 49 -9.24 14.54 -5.24
N ILE A 50 -10.08 14.17 -6.21
CA ILE A 50 -10.52 15.08 -7.28
C ILE A 50 -11.33 16.24 -6.67
N ALA A 51 -12.26 15.93 -5.78
CA ALA A 51 -13.08 16.92 -5.08
C ALA A 51 -12.24 17.99 -4.38
N PHE A 52 -11.21 17.56 -3.64
CA PHE A 52 -10.28 18.45 -2.98
C PHE A 52 -9.51 19.33 -3.98
N LEU A 53 -9.03 18.76 -5.08
CA LEU A 53 -8.27 19.48 -6.09
C LEU A 53 -9.12 20.50 -6.86
N GLU A 54 -10.39 20.21 -7.10
CA GLU A 54 -11.36 21.09 -7.76
C GLU A 54 -12.00 22.11 -6.78
N GLY A 55 -11.68 22.02 -5.49
CA GLY A 55 -12.18 22.96 -4.47
C GLY A 55 -13.65 22.74 -4.07
N MET A 56 -14.19 21.53 -4.20
CA MET A 56 -15.52 21.21 -3.68
C MET A 56 -15.56 21.31 -2.15
N ALA A 57 -16.70 21.72 -1.62
CA ALA A 57 -16.96 21.77 -0.19
C ALA A 57 -17.23 20.37 0.38
N LEU A 58 -16.97 20.20 1.69
CA LEU A 58 -17.18 18.93 2.38
C LEU A 58 -18.66 18.50 2.35
N GLU A 59 -19.56 19.46 2.46
CA GLU A 59 -21.02 19.29 2.49
C GLU A 59 -21.62 18.83 1.16
N GLU A 60 -20.85 18.94 0.06
CA GLU A 60 -21.24 18.45 -1.26
C GLU A 60 -21.02 16.93 -1.41
N LEU A 61 -20.30 16.31 -0.48
CA LEU A 61 -20.04 14.86 -0.44
C LEU A 61 -20.80 14.22 0.72
N ASN A 62 -21.33 13.02 0.48
CA ASN A 62 -21.95 12.24 1.54
C ASN A 62 -20.92 11.38 2.30
N ALA A 63 -21.29 10.90 3.48
CA ALA A 63 -20.39 10.11 4.34
C ALA A 63 -19.84 8.86 3.66
N HIS A 64 -20.63 8.19 2.82
CA HIS A 64 -20.17 7.00 2.09
C HIS A 64 -19.12 7.37 1.04
N GLU A 65 -19.27 8.50 0.36
CA GLU A 65 -18.26 9.01 -0.58
C GLU A 65 -16.97 9.40 0.12
N LEU A 66 -17.05 10.00 1.32
CA LEU A 66 -15.88 10.42 2.10
C LEU A 66 -15.10 9.23 2.68
N GLU A 67 -15.81 8.23 3.19
CA GLU A 67 -15.23 7.07 3.88
C GLU A 67 -14.82 5.93 2.93
N ALA A 68 -15.15 6.04 1.63
CA ALA A 68 -14.82 5.02 0.66
C ALA A 68 -13.30 4.79 0.56
N ASN A 69 -12.91 3.52 0.42
CA ASN A 69 -11.56 3.11 0.06
C ASN A 69 -11.61 2.42 -1.31
N ASP A 70 -11.11 3.10 -2.33
CA ASP A 70 -11.09 2.64 -3.71
C ASP A 70 -9.86 1.75 -3.98
N GLU A 71 -10.10 0.45 -4.10
CA GLU A 71 -9.06 -0.55 -4.38
C GLU A 71 -8.42 -0.39 -5.77
N GLU A 72 -9.10 0.24 -6.73
CA GLU A 72 -8.55 0.53 -8.05
C GLU A 72 -7.67 1.78 -8.04
N PHE A 73 -7.87 2.69 -7.08
CA PHE A 73 -7.09 3.92 -6.95
C PHE A 73 -6.46 4.07 -5.56
N PRO A 74 -5.55 3.15 -5.18
CA PRO A 74 -4.76 3.35 -3.98
C PRO A 74 -3.88 4.59 -4.17
N LEU A 75 -3.88 5.47 -3.17
CA LEU A 75 -3.03 6.67 -3.11
C LEU A 75 -1.80 6.42 -2.24
N ILE A 76 -1.95 5.59 -1.20
CA ILE A 76 -0.88 5.18 -0.31
C ILE A 76 -0.93 3.66 -0.08
N VAL A 77 0.25 3.05 0.00
CA VAL A 77 0.42 1.68 0.47
C VAL A 77 1.23 1.71 1.75
N THR A 78 0.74 1.00 2.76
CA THR A 78 1.36 0.85 4.07
C THR A 78 1.83 -0.59 4.25
N VAL A 79 3.05 -0.74 4.75
CA VAL A 79 3.67 -2.03 5.05
C VAL A 79 4.17 -2.02 6.48
N ARG A 80 3.69 -2.96 7.28
CA ARG A 80 4.23 -3.28 8.60
C ARG A 80 4.96 -4.62 8.49
N ALA A 81 6.24 -4.64 8.84
CA ALA A 81 7.04 -5.86 8.90
C ALA A 81 7.72 -5.96 10.27
N VAL A 82 7.58 -7.10 10.93
CA VAL A 82 8.08 -7.33 12.29
C VAL A 82 9.31 -8.23 12.24
N LYS A 83 10.40 -7.83 12.89
CA LYS A 83 11.56 -8.70 13.07
C LYS A 83 11.21 -9.79 14.09
N SER A 84 11.36 -11.06 13.73
CA SER A 84 11.12 -12.17 14.67
C SER A 84 12.14 -12.15 15.81
N ALA A 85 11.69 -12.44 17.04
CA ALA A 85 12.50 -12.32 18.27
C ALA A 85 13.75 -13.23 18.31
N GLY A 86 13.76 -14.32 17.53
CA GLY A 86 14.91 -15.23 17.38
C GLY A 86 15.73 -15.03 16.10
N GLY A 87 15.48 -13.97 15.33
CA GLY A 87 16.07 -13.78 14.01
C GLY A 87 17.46 -13.15 14.05
N THR A 88 18.51 -13.96 13.92
CA THR A 88 19.75 -13.52 13.27
C THR A 88 19.36 -12.91 11.92
N SER A 89 19.75 -11.66 11.68
CA SER A 89 19.48 -10.98 10.43
C SER A 89 20.02 -11.84 9.28
N GLY A 90 19.23 -12.14 8.25
CA GLY A 90 19.74 -12.85 7.05
C GLY A 90 20.91 -12.12 6.38
N ARG A 91 21.13 -10.84 6.70
CA ARG A 91 22.32 -10.08 6.30
C ARG A 91 23.60 -10.62 6.95
N ASP A 92 23.56 -11.21 8.15
CA ASP A 92 24.75 -11.77 8.82
C ASP A 92 25.41 -12.95 8.07
N ARG A 93 24.72 -13.52 7.08
CA ARG A 93 25.25 -14.58 6.20
C ARG A 93 25.81 -14.11 4.87
N LEU A 94 25.48 -12.91 4.40
CA LEU A 94 25.83 -12.44 3.05
C LEU A 94 27.11 -11.59 3.01
N TRP A 95 27.64 -11.19 4.17
CA TRP A 95 28.90 -10.47 4.31
C TRP A 95 29.91 -11.20 5.21
N ARG A 96 29.80 -12.53 5.30
CA ARG A 96 30.82 -13.41 5.85
C ARG A 96 31.50 -14.21 4.75
#